data_AF-A0A7S1SVW8-F1
#
_entry.id   AF-A0A7S1SVW8-F1
#
_cell.length_a   1.000
_cell.length_b   1.000
_cell.length_c   1.000
_cell.angle_alpha   90.00
_cell.angle_beta   90.00
_cell.angle_gamma   90.00
#
_symmetry.space_group_name_H-M   'P 1'
#
loop_
_entity.id
_entity.type
_entity.pdbx_description
1 polymer ?
#
loop_
_entity_poly.entity_id
_entity_poly.type
_entity_poly.pdbx_seq_one_letter_code
_entity_poly.pdbx_strand_id
1 'polypeptide(L)'
;GQSGSALARLDLPILRDIVDAAFAGHGALFQAVVEQPRSRSSRTGPFRVCVRKRPLLPFEVKAGEFDSVGIKSQSNRVVCHDGRLHRSGRRLTMTHHHSYFDKVWNESATNDDVYRSVQPLLRRVQSGEDSTVVCYGQTGTGKTHTIMGILERVAGELAGQSVHVTFYEIHGKKCYDLLRNRQLIRLLADASDTVHVRGARQVVVRDASPTEL
;
A
#
# COMPACT_ATOMS: atom_id res chain seq x y z
N GLY A 1 33.11 -0.26 -7.47
CA GLY A 1 32.41 -1.01 -6.40
C GLY A 1 30.93 -0.76 -6.52
N GLN A 2 30.18 -1.76 -6.98
CA GLN A 2 28.78 -1.65 -7.40
C GLN A 2 27.83 -1.58 -6.20
N SER A 3 27.27 -0.40 -5.93
CA SER A 3 26.11 -0.20 -5.06
C SER A 3 24.83 -0.54 -5.84
N GLY A 4 24.60 -1.83 -6.07
CA GLY A 4 23.34 -2.34 -6.61
C GLY A 4 22.26 -2.27 -5.53
N SER A 5 21.11 -1.70 -5.86
CA SER A 5 19.86 -1.82 -5.10
C SER A 5 19.66 -3.28 -4.66
N ALA A 6 19.11 -3.51 -3.46
CA ALA A 6 18.79 -4.87 -2.99
C ALA A 6 17.85 -5.64 -3.95
N LEU A 7 17.13 -4.92 -4.83
CA LEU A 7 16.29 -5.45 -5.90
C LEU A 7 17.06 -5.90 -7.16
N ALA A 8 18.38 -5.71 -7.23
CA ALA A 8 19.20 -6.00 -8.40
C ALA A 8 20.04 -7.29 -8.28
N ARG A 9 19.86 -8.07 -7.19
CA ARG A 9 20.68 -9.26 -6.85
C ARG A 9 19.86 -10.55 -6.67
N LEU A 10 18.58 -10.54 -7.01
CA LEU A 10 17.73 -11.72 -6.99
C LEU A 10 17.58 -12.27 -8.41
N ASP A 11 17.26 -13.55 -8.53
CA ASP A 11 17.11 -14.24 -9.80
C ASP A 11 15.92 -13.69 -10.59
N LEU A 12 16.10 -13.41 -11.89
CA LEU A 12 15.13 -12.70 -12.73
C LEU A 12 13.70 -13.30 -12.78
N PRO A 13 13.48 -14.62 -12.62
CA PRO A 13 12.13 -15.18 -12.57
C PRO A 13 11.40 -14.86 -11.25
N ILE A 14 12.08 -15.03 -10.11
CA ILE A 14 11.49 -14.84 -8.77
C ILE A 14 11.28 -13.35 -8.47
N LEU A 15 12.16 -12.49 -9.00
CA LEU A 15 11.98 -11.02 -8.94
C LEU A 15 10.80 -10.54 -9.77
N ARG A 16 10.45 -11.21 -10.88
CA ARG A 16 9.23 -10.94 -11.67
C ARG A 16 8.00 -11.36 -10.90
N ASP A 17 7.99 -12.55 -10.30
CA ASP A 17 6.85 -13.06 -9.54
C ASP A 17 6.59 -12.28 -8.23
N ILE A 18 7.62 -11.74 -7.57
CA ILE A 18 7.48 -10.95 -6.32
C ILE A 18 7.20 -9.45 -6.62
N VAL A 19 7.71 -8.90 -7.72
CA VAL A 19 7.36 -7.54 -8.18
C VAL A 19 5.99 -7.51 -8.87
N ASP A 20 5.56 -8.63 -9.48
CA ASP A 20 4.19 -8.95 -9.94
C ASP A 20 3.24 -9.26 -8.77
N ALA A 21 3.72 -9.96 -7.74
CA ALA A 21 2.84 -10.31 -6.64
C ALA A 21 2.57 -9.09 -5.77
N ALA A 22 3.47 -8.09 -5.70
CA ALA A 22 3.60 -7.54 -4.38
C ALA A 22 4.12 -6.08 -4.16
N PHE A 23 5.22 -5.59 -4.75
CA PHE A 23 5.61 -4.16 -4.76
C PHE A 23 6.88 -3.94 -5.58
N ALA A 24 7.12 -2.70 -5.99
CA ALA A 24 8.33 -2.03 -5.49
C ALA A 24 8.08 -0.52 -5.40
N GLY A 25 7.78 -0.01 -4.19
CA GLY A 25 7.74 1.44 -3.94
C GLY A 25 9.05 2.10 -4.40
N HIS A 26 9.00 3.22 -5.13
CA HIS A 26 8.55 4.50 -4.59
C HIS A 26 7.64 5.29 -5.55
N GLY A 27 6.36 5.40 -5.15
CA GLY A 27 5.63 6.66 -4.95
C GLY A 27 5.47 7.66 -6.09
N ALA A 28 4.26 7.71 -6.65
CA ALA A 28 3.28 8.78 -6.38
C ALA A 28 1.89 8.37 -6.92
N LEU A 29 0.84 8.54 -6.13
CA LEU A 29 -0.57 8.27 -6.48
C LEU A 29 -1.34 9.59 -6.53
N PHE A 30 -1.84 9.93 -7.72
CA PHE A 30 -2.90 10.90 -8.04
C PHE A 30 -3.60 10.30 -9.29
N GLN A 31 -4.92 10.35 -9.51
CA GLN A 31 -5.85 11.48 -9.42
C GLN A 31 -7.30 10.99 -9.63
N ALA A 32 -8.24 11.92 -9.42
CA ALA A 32 -9.53 12.06 -10.12
C ALA A 32 -10.76 11.37 -9.53
N VAL A 33 -11.54 12.19 -8.83
CA VAL A 33 -12.98 12.06 -8.61
C VAL A 33 -13.68 12.19 -9.96
N VAL A 34 -14.44 11.17 -10.37
CA VAL A 34 -15.49 11.31 -11.38
C VAL A 34 -16.83 11.18 -10.66
N GLU A 35 -17.64 12.23 -10.78
CA GLU A 35 -18.99 12.30 -10.22
C GLU A 35 -19.91 11.27 -10.87
N GLN A 36 -20.60 10.50 -10.04
CA GLN A 36 -21.88 9.88 -10.40
C GLN A 36 -22.86 10.02 -9.22
N PRO A 37 -24.17 10.19 -9.49
CA PRO A 37 -25.16 10.60 -8.49
C PRO A 37 -25.36 9.48 -7.46
N ARG A 38 -25.05 9.77 -6.20
CA ARG A 38 -25.14 8.81 -5.11
C ARG A 38 -26.58 8.69 -4.62
N SER A 39 -27.16 7.50 -4.74
CA SER A 39 -28.28 7.10 -3.87
C SER A 39 -27.78 7.06 -2.43
N ARG A 40 -28.45 7.80 -1.55
CA ARG A 40 -28.07 7.92 -0.13
C ARG A 40 -28.42 6.63 0.60
N SER A 41 -27.44 5.87 1.06
CA SER A 41 -27.64 4.96 2.19
C SER A 41 -26.41 4.85 3.12
N SER A 42 -26.68 5.09 4.41
CA SER A 42 -25.83 4.89 5.59
C SER A 42 -24.52 5.72 5.71
N ARG A 43 -23.98 5.83 6.93
CA ARG A 43 -22.89 6.73 7.37
C ARG A 43 -21.50 6.47 6.75
N THR A 44 -21.40 6.10 5.48
CA THR A 44 -20.15 5.78 4.80
C THR A 44 -19.66 6.99 3.99
N GLY A 45 -18.56 7.61 4.43
CA GLY A 45 -17.87 8.64 3.65
C GLY A 45 -17.31 8.10 2.32
N PRO A 46 -16.87 8.98 1.39
CA PRO A 46 -16.36 8.60 0.08
C PRO A 46 -15.12 7.69 0.10
N PHE A 47 -14.38 7.64 1.21
CA PHE A 47 -13.19 6.82 1.40
C PHE A 47 -13.09 6.37 2.85
N ARG A 48 -12.24 5.37 3.12
CA ARG A 48 -11.89 4.90 4.47
C ARG A 48 -10.41 5.13 4.74
N VAL A 49 -10.08 5.59 5.94
CA VAL A 49 -8.73 5.78 6.43
C VAL A 49 -8.44 4.73 7.49
N CYS A 50 -7.46 3.88 7.22
CA CYS A 50 -7.07 2.80 8.10
C CYS A 50 -5.60 2.93 8.51
N VAL A 51 -5.24 2.45 9.71
CA VAL A 51 -3.86 2.46 10.21
C VAL A 51 -3.41 1.04 10.56
N ARG A 52 -2.21 0.67 10.11
CA ARG A 52 -1.54 -0.58 10.49
C ARG A 52 -0.24 -0.26 11.23
N LYS A 53 -0.14 -0.73 12.47
CA LYS A 53 1.12 -0.75 13.22
C LYS A 53 1.89 -2.02 12.86
N ARG A 54 3.17 -1.89 12.53
CA ARG A 54 4.09 -3.03 12.41
C ARG A 54 4.71 -3.37 13.77
N PRO A 55 5.11 -4.62 14.01
CA PRO A 55 5.95 -4.92 15.17
C PRO A 55 7.30 -4.19 15.08
N LEU A 56 7.96 -4.04 16.23
CA LEU A 56 9.38 -3.70 16.26
C LEU A 56 10.19 -4.78 15.55
N LEU A 57 11.15 -4.37 14.74
CA LEU A 57 12.05 -5.25 14.02
C LEU A 57 13.13 -5.79 14.96
N PRO A 58 13.70 -6.97 14.69
CA PRO A 58 14.70 -7.58 15.59
C PRO A 58 15.88 -6.68 15.94
N PHE A 59 16.35 -5.84 14.99
CA PHE A 59 17.44 -4.90 15.24
C PHE A 59 17.03 -3.71 16.12
N GLU A 60 15.76 -3.28 16.07
CA GLU A 60 15.20 -2.23 16.94
C GLU A 60 15.11 -2.74 18.37
N VAL A 61 14.61 -3.98 18.55
CA VAL A 61 14.58 -4.65 19.85
C VAL A 61 15.99 -4.82 20.41
N LYS A 62 16.96 -5.26 19.58
CA LYS A 62 18.36 -5.41 19.98
C LYS A 62 19.02 -4.07 20.36
N ALA A 63 18.62 -2.98 19.74
CA ALA A 63 19.08 -1.63 20.06
C ALA A 63 18.42 -1.05 21.33
N GLY A 64 17.43 -1.74 21.92
CA GLY A 64 16.70 -1.25 23.08
C GLY A 64 15.70 -0.13 22.74
N GLU A 65 15.22 -0.09 21.49
CA GLU A 65 14.21 0.88 21.06
C GLU A 65 12.87 0.65 21.78
N PHE A 66 12.14 1.74 22.00
CA PHE A 66 10.85 1.71 22.69
C PHE A 66 9.68 1.68 21.70
N ASP A 67 8.65 0.90 22.02
CA ASP A 67 7.37 0.99 21.33
C ASP A 67 6.55 2.19 21.82
N SER A 68 6.65 3.29 21.09
CA SER A 68 5.97 4.54 21.41
C SER A 68 4.55 4.63 20.85
N VAL A 69 3.99 3.54 20.30
CA VAL A 69 2.65 3.54 19.68
C VAL A 69 1.77 2.45 20.28
N GLY A 70 0.81 2.85 21.12
CA GLY A 70 -0.17 1.97 21.73
C GLY A 70 -1.44 1.81 20.87
N ILE A 71 -1.89 0.58 20.67
CA ILE A 71 -3.21 0.25 20.12
C ILE A 71 -3.89 -0.68 21.10
N LYS A 72 -5.08 -0.29 21.60
CA LYS A 72 -5.88 -1.20 22.43
C LYS A 72 -6.59 -2.20 21.53
N SER A 73 -6.61 -3.48 21.93
CA SER A 73 -7.30 -4.54 21.19
C SER A 73 -8.74 -4.13 20.83
N GLN A 74 -9.13 -4.40 19.59
CA GLN A 74 -10.46 -4.08 19.04
C GLN A 74 -10.84 -2.59 19.08
N SER A 75 -9.88 -1.69 19.28
CA SER A 75 -10.10 -0.25 19.25
C SER A 75 -9.69 0.35 17.92
N ASN A 76 -10.50 1.27 17.39
CA ASN A 76 -10.17 2.12 16.25
C ASN A 76 -9.32 3.35 16.63
N ARG A 77 -8.53 3.22 17.71
CA ARG A 77 -7.75 4.32 18.30
C ARG A 77 -6.27 3.97 18.33
N VAL A 78 -5.47 4.91 17.85
CA VAL A 78 -4.02 4.92 18.00
C VAL A 78 -3.65 5.90 19.12
N VAL A 79 -2.68 5.52 19.95
CA VAL A 79 -2.11 6.37 20.99
C VAL A 79 -0.62 6.51 20.74
N CYS A 80 -0.15 7.73 20.49
CA CYS A 80 1.28 8.02 20.40
C CYS A 80 1.77 8.53 21.75
N HIS A 81 2.79 7.89 22.30
CA HIS A 81 3.44 8.22 23.57
C HIS A 81 4.62 9.16 23.30
N ASP A 82 4.39 10.47 23.48
CA ASP A 82 5.40 11.50 23.23
C ASP A 82 6.14 11.84 24.54
N GLY A 83 7.28 11.17 24.73
CA GLY A 83 8.21 11.41 25.82
C GLY A 83 9.11 12.60 25.53
N ARG A 84 9.02 13.66 26.34
CA ARG A 84 9.81 14.88 26.20
C ARG A 84 10.63 15.17 27.44
N LEU A 85 11.86 15.60 27.23
CA LEU A 85 12.70 16.19 28.27
C LEU A 85 12.33 17.67 28.42
N HIS A 86 11.95 18.07 29.63
CA HIS A 86 11.71 19.48 29.94
C HIS A 86 12.98 20.29 29.67
N ARG A 87 12.84 21.58 29.32
CA ARG A 87 13.99 22.48 28.99
C ARG A 87 15.06 22.53 30.07
N SER A 88 14.69 22.27 31.33
CA SER A 88 15.63 22.19 32.45
C SER A 88 16.53 20.96 32.47
N GLY A 89 16.29 19.97 31.60
CA GLY A 89 17.05 18.71 31.54
C GLY A 89 16.81 17.75 32.72
N ARG A 90 15.95 18.11 33.68
CA ARG A 90 15.77 17.37 34.95
C ARG A 90 14.44 16.65 35.09
N ARG A 91 13.49 16.91 34.20
CA ARG A 91 12.14 16.34 34.29
C ARG A 91 11.74 15.73 32.96
N LEU A 92 11.40 14.46 32.99
CA LEU A 92 10.73 13.78 31.87
C LEU A 92 9.23 14.01 31.98
N THR A 93 8.60 14.28 30.84
CA THR A 93 7.15 14.42 30.71
C THR A 93 6.66 13.53 29.59
N MET A 94 5.49 12.93 29.74
CA MET A 94 4.86 12.09 28.72
C MET A 94 3.52 12.71 28.33
N THR A 95 3.32 12.96 27.04
CA THR A 95 2.05 13.40 26.48
C THR A 95 1.47 12.30 25.62
N HIS A 96 0.19 11.98 25.79
CA HIS A 96 -0.49 10.95 25.01
C HIS A 96 -1.36 11.60 23.93
N HIS A 97 -1.00 11.38 22.67
CA HIS A 97 -1.75 11.86 21.52
C HIS A 97 -2.69 10.76 21.04
N HIS A 98 -4.00 11.04 21.06
CA HIS A 98 -5.03 10.10 20.63
C HIS A 98 -5.52 10.45 19.24
N SER A 99 -5.62 9.45 18.36
CA SER A 99 -6.18 9.60 17.01
C SER A 99 -7.11 8.44 16.69
N TYR A 100 -8.17 8.72 15.93
CA TYR A 100 -9.23 7.77 15.58
C TYR A 100 -9.32 7.59 14.07
N PHE A 101 -9.54 6.36 13.63
CA PHE A 101 -9.56 5.97 12.22
C PHE A 101 -10.72 5.01 11.95
N ASP A 102 -11.03 4.73 10.68
CA ASP A 102 -12.10 3.78 10.32
C ASP A 102 -11.74 2.34 10.73
N LYS A 103 -10.44 2.00 10.68
CA LYS A 103 -9.90 0.74 11.16
C LYS A 103 -8.47 0.91 11.64
N VAL A 104 -8.14 0.23 12.74
CA VAL A 104 -6.77 0.16 13.25
C VAL A 104 -6.37 -1.31 13.44
N TRP A 105 -5.21 -1.67 12.91
CA TRP A 105 -4.56 -2.96 13.09
C TRP A 105 -3.31 -2.80 13.95
N ASN A 106 -3.19 -3.63 14.98
CA ASN A 106 -2.01 -3.70 15.84
C ASN A 106 -0.90 -4.54 15.20
N GLU A 107 0.22 -4.65 15.90
CA GLU A 107 1.43 -5.37 15.48
C GLU A 107 1.21 -6.86 15.20
N SER A 108 0.16 -7.47 15.77
CA SER A 108 -0.16 -8.89 15.54
C SER A 108 -0.99 -9.12 14.27
N ALA A 109 -1.45 -8.07 13.60
CA ALA A 109 -2.33 -8.20 12.45
C ALA A 109 -1.60 -8.71 11.19
N THR A 110 -2.16 -9.77 10.62
CA THR A 110 -1.67 -10.44 9.42
C THR A 110 -2.08 -9.68 8.16
N ASN A 111 -1.50 -10.07 7.02
CA ASN A 111 -1.95 -9.58 5.72
C ASN A 111 -3.39 -10.04 5.41
N ASP A 112 -3.83 -11.20 5.91
CA ASP A 112 -5.23 -11.64 5.81
C ASP A 112 -6.19 -10.70 6.53
N ASP A 113 -5.83 -10.26 7.74
CA ASP A 113 -6.65 -9.34 8.52
C ASP A 113 -6.83 -7.98 7.83
N VAL A 114 -5.79 -7.52 7.13
CA VAL A 114 -5.84 -6.30 6.32
C VAL A 114 -6.68 -6.54 5.06
N TYR A 115 -6.42 -7.64 4.36
CA TYR A 115 -7.08 -7.94 3.09
C TYR A 115 -8.59 -8.12 3.24
N ARG A 116 -9.09 -8.69 4.34
CA ARG A 116 -10.55 -8.74 4.62
C ARG A 116 -11.23 -7.37 4.56
N SER A 117 -10.50 -6.28 4.82
CA SER A 117 -11.05 -4.91 4.69
C SER A 117 -10.98 -4.36 3.26
N VAL A 118 -10.07 -4.89 2.44
CA VAL A 118 -9.89 -4.55 1.02
C VAL A 118 -10.81 -5.36 0.11
N GLN A 119 -11.10 -6.61 0.46
CA GLN A 119 -11.91 -7.54 -0.33
C GLN A 119 -13.23 -6.95 -0.87
N PRO A 120 -14.01 -6.13 -0.12
CA PRO A 120 -15.21 -5.51 -0.68
C PRO A 120 -14.94 -4.59 -1.89
N LEU A 121 -13.74 -4.02 -2.01
CA LEU A 121 -13.33 -3.21 -3.16
C LEU A 121 -13.13 -4.08 -4.40
N LEU A 122 -12.59 -5.29 -4.25
CA LEU A 122 -12.46 -6.23 -5.37
C LEU A 122 -13.83 -6.59 -5.95
N ARG A 123 -14.84 -6.80 -5.10
CA ARG A 123 -16.22 -7.06 -5.53
C ARG A 123 -16.82 -5.89 -6.31
N ARG A 124 -16.49 -4.64 -5.94
CA ARG A 124 -16.90 -3.44 -6.67
C ARG A 124 -16.26 -3.37 -8.06
N VAL A 125 -14.98 -3.73 -8.16
CA VAL A 125 -14.29 -3.85 -9.46
C VAL A 125 -14.96 -4.91 -10.34
N GLN A 126 -15.33 -6.05 -9.76
CA GLN A 126 -16.04 -7.11 -10.48
C GLN A 126 -17.45 -6.69 -10.92
N SER A 127 -18.09 -5.72 -10.24
CA SER A 127 -19.35 -5.12 -10.68
C SER A 127 -19.20 -3.94 -11.65
N GLY A 128 -17.98 -3.68 -12.13
CA GLY A 128 -17.69 -2.63 -13.11
C GLY A 128 -17.46 -1.23 -12.50
N GLU A 129 -17.20 -1.14 -11.19
CA GLU A 129 -16.86 0.11 -10.52
C GLU A 129 -15.36 0.26 -10.27
N ASP A 130 -14.86 1.49 -10.31
CA ASP A 130 -13.47 1.76 -9.94
C ASP A 130 -13.25 1.67 -8.41
N SER A 131 -12.08 1.15 -8.02
CA SER A 131 -11.64 1.14 -6.62
C SER A 131 -10.15 1.42 -6.51
N THR A 132 -9.76 2.08 -5.42
CA THR A 132 -8.37 2.49 -5.19
C THR A 132 -7.96 2.18 -3.75
N VAL A 133 -6.77 1.61 -3.60
CA VAL A 133 -6.09 1.42 -2.31
C VAL A 133 -4.79 2.19 -2.33
N VAL A 134 -4.58 3.03 -1.32
CA VAL A 134 -3.34 3.80 -1.15
C VAL A 134 -2.68 3.39 0.15
N CYS A 135 -1.39 3.05 0.09
CA CYS A 135 -0.57 2.84 1.28
C CYS A 135 0.38 4.01 1.48
N TYR A 136 0.29 4.65 2.65
CA TYR A 136 1.07 5.83 3.02
C TYR A 136 1.88 5.58 4.30
N GLY A 137 3.05 6.22 4.41
CA GLY A 137 3.94 6.11 5.57
C GLY A 137 5.42 6.30 5.22
N GLN A 138 6.27 6.43 6.23
CA GLN A 138 7.72 6.56 6.09
C GLN A 138 8.38 5.28 5.50
N THR A 139 9.60 5.38 4.98
CA THR A 139 10.42 4.22 4.62
C THR A 139 10.57 3.27 5.81
N GLY A 140 10.47 1.95 5.57
CA GLY A 140 10.58 0.94 6.63
C GLY A 140 9.31 0.71 7.47
N THR A 141 8.19 1.39 7.20
CA THR A 141 6.93 1.18 7.97
C THR A 141 6.06 0.02 7.50
N GLY A 142 6.55 -0.80 6.56
CA GLY A 142 5.77 -1.94 6.04
C GLY A 142 4.74 -1.56 4.98
N LYS A 143 4.86 -0.37 4.35
CA LYS A 143 4.15 -0.04 3.11
C LYS A 143 4.33 -1.18 2.13
N THR A 144 5.60 -1.46 1.78
CA THR A 144 6.15 -2.57 0.95
C THR A 144 5.98 -3.97 1.54
N HIS A 145 5.16 -4.16 2.57
CA HIS A 145 4.74 -5.50 3.01
C HIS A 145 3.21 -5.68 2.90
N THR A 146 2.47 -4.57 2.92
CA THR A 146 0.99 -4.56 2.95
C THR A 146 0.32 -4.75 1.57
N ILE A 147 0.54 -3.86 0.58
CA ILE A 147 0.18 -4.09 -0.84
C ILE A 147 0.65 -5.47 -1.35
N MET A 148 1.78 -6.04 -0.86
CA MET A 148 2.26 -7.40 -1.19
C MET A 148 1.17 -8.41 -0.92
N GLY A 149 0.84 -8.51 0.35
CA GLY A 149 -0.17 -9.45 0.78
C GLY A 149 -1.55 -9.14 0.20
N ILE A 150 -1.85 -7.88 -0.13
CA ILE A 150 -3.12 -7.54 -0.80
C ILE A 150 -3.13 -8.09 -2.23
N LEU A 151 -2.10 -7.80 -3.03
CA LEU A 151 -2.02 -8.21 -4.43
C LEU A 151 -1.97 -9.74 -4.57
N GLU A 152 -1.21 -10.43 -3.73
CA GLU A 152 -1.20 -11.91 -3.65
C GLU A 152 -2.62 -12.49 -3.47
N ARG A 153 -3.43 -11.87 -2.59
CA ARG A 153 -4.78 -12.33 -2.29
C ARG A 153 -5.79 -11.94 -3.36
N VAL A 154 -5.61 -10.77 -3.98
CA VAL A 154 -6.38 -10.37 -5.16
C VAL A 154 -6.12 -11.35 -6.30
N ALA A 155 -4.87 -11.72 -6.55
CA ALA A 155 -4.51 -12.70 -7.57
C ALA A 155 -5.22 -14.05 -7.30
N GLY A 156 -5.13 -14.54 -6.06
CA GLY A 156 -5.85 -15.75 -5.63
C GLY A 156 -7.37 -15.71 -5.86
N GLU A 157 -8.05 -14.60 -5.54
CA GLU A 157 -9.50 -14.47 -5.79
C GLU A 157 -9.86 -14.28 -7.28
N LEU A 158 -8.90 -13.85 -8.10
CA LEU A 158 -9.04 -13.70 -9.55
C LEU A 158 -8.51 -14.92 -10.32
N ALA A 159 -8.11 -16.00 -9.63
CA ALA A 159 -7.64 -17.23 -10.26
C ALA A 159 -8.69 -17.76 -11.27
N GLY A 160 -8.22 -18.26 -12.40
CA GLY A 160 -9.08 -18.67 -13.52
C GLY A 160 -9.75 -17.53 -14.32
N GLN A 161 -9.59 -16.26 -13.93
CA GLN A 161 -10.07 -15.12 -14.72
C GLN A 161 -8.96 -14.57 -15.62
N SER A 162 -9.36 -13.88 -16.70
CA SER A 162 -8.43 -13.14 -17.56
C SER A 162 -8.46 -11.66 -17.17
N VAL A 163 -7.32 -11.11 -16.77
CA VAL A 163 -7.22 -9.72 -16.31
C VAL A 163 -6.13 -8.97 -17.07
N HIS A 164 -6.36 -7.67 -17.30
CA HIS A 164 -5.36 -6.77 -17.84
C HIS A 164 -4.59 -6.10 -16.71
N VAL A 165 -3.26 -6.19 -16.75
CA VAL A 165 -2.37 -5.60 -15.75
C VAL A 165 -1.45 -4.59 -16.42
N THR A 166 -1.31 -3.43 -15.77
CA THR A 166 -0.32 -2.39 -16.11
C THR A 166 0.46 -2.09 -14.85
N PHE A 167 1.79 -1.94 -14.96
CA PHE A 167 2.61 -1.60 -13.81
C PHE A 167 3.69 -0.58 -14.16
N TYR A 168 3.69 0.54 -13.43
CA TYR A 168 4.56 1.67 -13.70
C TYR A 168 5.01 2.39 -12.42
N GLU A 169 6.16 3.04 -12.52
CA GLU A 169 6.76 3.87 -11.46
C GLU A 169 6.72 5.34 -11.91
N ILE A 170 6.21 6.22 -11.04
CA ILE A 170 6.36 7.66 -11.19
C ILE A 170 7.53 8.08 -10.32
N HIS A 171 8.56 8.65 -10.93
CA HIS A 171 9.75 9.15 -10.24
C HIS A 171 10.04 10.59 -10.68
N GLY A 172 9.76 11.53 -9.78
CA GLY A 172 9.81 12.96 -10.08
C GLY A 172 8.82 13.32 -11.18
N LYS A 173 9.30 13.91 -12.28
CA LYS A 173 8.48 14.28 -13.44
C LYS A 173 8.39 13.20 -14.52
N LYS A 174 8.97 12.02 -14.29
CA LYS A 174 9.07 10.93 -15.27
C LYS A 174 8.23 9.74 -14.82
N CYS A 175 7.66 9.03 -15.78
CA CYS A 175 6.91 7.80 -15.56
C CYS A 175 7.58 6.67 -16.34
N TYR A 176 7.75 5.51 -15.73
CA TYR A 176 8.49 4.38 -16.28
C TYR A 176 7.64 3.11 -16.22
N ASP A 177 7.53 2.41 -17.34
CA ASP A 177 6.87 1.10 -17.43
C ASP A 177 7.78 0.01 -16.84
N LEU A 178 7.34 -0.60 -15.74
CA LEU A 178 8.09 -1.62 -15.03
C LEU A 178 8.05 -2.98 -15.75
N LEU A 179 7.04 -3.23 -16.59
CA LEU A 179 6.91 -4.45 -17.41
C LEU A 179 7.73 -4.39 -18.70
N ARG A 180 8.42 -3.26 -18.93
CA ARG A 180 9.34 -3.03 -20.06
C ARG A 180 10.69 -2.49 -19.61
N ASN A 181 11.26 -3.06 -18.55
CA ASN A 181 12.60 -2.71 -18.07
C ASN A 181 12.78 -1.19 -17.85
N ARG A 182 11.80 -0.57 -17.18
CA ARG A 182 11.74 0.88 -16.89
C ARG A 182 11.78 1.75 -18.16
N GLN A 183 11.10 1.33 -19.23
CA GLN A 183 10.95 2.17 -20.42
C GLN A 183 10.16 3.45 -20.08
N LEU A 184 10.64 4.61 -20.52
CA LEU A 184 9.96 5.89 -20.27
C LEU A 184 8.59 5.91 -20.99
N ILE A 185 7.55 6.27 -20.25
CA ILE A 185 6.17 6.42 -20.71
C ILE A 185 5.64 7.82 -20.36
N ARG A 186 4.52 8.22 -20.97
CA ARG A 186 3.97 9.57 -20.80
C ARG A 186 2.59 9.52 -20.15
N LEU A 187 2.39 10.36 -19.15
CA LEU A 187 1.07 10.68 -18.60
C LEU A 187 0.55 11.90 -19.37
N LEU A 188 -0.57 11.73 -20.08
CA LEU A 188 -1.15 12.78 -20.92
C LEU A 188 -2.62 12.93 -20.57
N ALA A 189 -3.08 14.16 -20.34
CA ALA A 189 -4.49 14.47 -20.20
C ALA A 189 -5.13 14.66 -21.58
N ASP A 190 -6.35 14.16 -21.76
CA ASP A 190 -7.19 14.50 -22.93
C ASP A 190 -7.97 15.80 -22.71
N ALA A 191 -8.86 16.14 -23.65
CA ALA A 191 -9.69 17.35 -23.57
C ALA A 191 -10.72 17.32 -22.42
N SER A 192 -10.93 16.15 -21.80
CA SER A 192 -11.83 15.94 -20.66
C SER A 192 -11.04 15.83 -19.35
N ASP A 193 -9.78 16.25 -19.31
CA ASP A 193 -8.85 16.14 -18.18
C ASP A 193 -8.64 14.69 -17.68
N THR A 194 -8.98 13.69 -18.50
CA THR A 194 -8.73 12.28 -18.17
C THR A 194 -7.28 11.96 -18.48
N VAL A 195 -6.55 11.46 -17.48
CA VAL A 195 -5.13 11.14 -17.60
C VAL A 195 -4.94 9.73 -18.17
N HIS A 196 -4.24 9.65 -19.29
CA HIS A 196 -3.89 8.42 -19.99
C HIS A 196 -2.41 8.09 -19.84
N VAL A 197 -2.11 6.81 -19.59
CA VAL A 197 -0.74 6.30 -19.47
C VAL A 197 -0.23 5.82 -20.83
N ARG A 198 0.16 6.75 -21.70
CA ARG A 198 0.56 6.46 -23.08
C ARG A 198 1.90 5.72 -23.15
N GLY A 199 1.88 4.59 -23.84
CA GLY A 199 3.06 3.75 -24.08
C GLY A 199 3.30 2.68 -23.01
N ALA A 200 2.45 2.62 -21.97
CA ALA A 200 2.50 1.56 -20.98
C ALA A 200 2.03 0.23 -21.57
N ARG A 201 2.74 -0.84 -21.23
CA ARG A 201 2.40 -2.21 -21.58
C ARG A 201 1.22 -2.67 -20.74
N GLN A 202 0.19 -3.16 -21.43
CA GLN A 202 -0.85 -3.98 -20.83
C GLN A 202 -0.52 -5.45 -21.10
N VAL A 203 -0.44 -6.24 -20.03
CA VAL A 203 -0.27 -7.70 -20.11
C VAL A 203 -1.59 -8.34 -19.75
N VAL A 204 -2.01 -9.32 -20.55
CA VAL A 204 -3.16 -10.19 -20.19
C VAL A 204 -2.62 -11.34 -19.37
N VAL A 205 -3.06 -11.43 -18.13
CA VAL A 205 -2.77 -12.56 -17.25
C VAL A 205 -3.96 -13.52 -17.37
N ARG A 206 -3.70 -14.73 -17.85
CA ARG A 206 -4.68 -15.82 -17.96
C ARG A 206 -4.33 -16.82 -16.88
N ASP A 207 -5.18 -16.90 -15.87
CA ASP A 207 -4.93 -17.56 -14.58
C ASP A 207 -4.02 -16.75 -13.64
N ALA A 208 -4.66 -16.02 -12.72
CA ALA A 208 -3.99 -15.28 -11.66
C ALA A 208 -3.68 -16.15 -10.43
N SER A 209 -3.59 -17.48 -10.60
CA SER A 209 -3.26 -18.37 -9.48
C SER A 209 -1.86 -18.03 -8.92
N PRO A 210 -1.71 -17.83 -7.60
CA PRO A 210 -0.39 -17.76 -6.99
C PRO A 210 0.23 -19.15 -7.13
N THR A 211 1.16 -19.31 -8.07
CA THR A 211 1.87 -20.57 -8.25
C THR A 211 2.63 -20.88 -6.95
N GLU A 212 2.51 -22.13 -6.47
CA GLU A 212 3.07 -22.59 -5.19
C GLU A 212 4.54 -22.17 -5.03
N LEU A 213 4.83 -21.48 -3.91
CA LEU A 213 6.18 -21.16 -3.43
C LEU A 213 6.77 -22.33 -2.64
#